data_AF-A0A1Y4STZ7-F1
#
_entry.id   AF-A0A1Y4STZ7-F1
#
_cell.length_a   1.000
_cell.length_b   1.000
_cell.length_c   1.000
_cell.angle_alpha   90.00
_cell.angle_beta   90.00
_cell.angle_gamma   90.00
#
_symmetry.space_group_name_H-M   'P 1'
#
loop_
_entity.id
_entity.type
_entity.pdbx_description
1 polymer ?
#
loop_
_entity_poly.entity_id
_entity_poly.type
_entity_poly.pdbx_seq_one_letter_code
_entity_poly.pdbx_strand_id
1 'polypeptide(L)'
;MSRKNHKIVNGKLLQTDKRFSQLKTKQREKIYKWMYEETLHYYMNKHKMPYGKQCSIVVDAIYDRIIEAEIWIPYKEIQYQYIKKKTN
;
A
#
# COMPACT_ATOMS: atom_id res chain seq x y z
N MET A 1 28.11 -7.66 -0.12
CA MET A 1 27.45 -8.57 -1.09
C MET A 1 26.10 -7.98 -1.48
N SER A 2 25.86 -7.73 -2.77
CA SER A 2 24.56 -7.28 -3.28
C SER A 2 23.55 -8.42 -3.18
N ARG A 3 22.43 -8.23 -2.46
CA ARG A 3 21.36 -9.25 -2.38
C ARG A 3 20.54 -9.21 -3.66
N LYS A 4 20.30 -10.37 -4.28
CA LYS A 4 19.48 -10.49 -5.49
C LYS A 4 18.01 -10.30 -5.12
N ASN A 5 17.48 -9.10 -5.35
CA ASN A 5 16.10 -8.73 -5.01
C ASN A 5 15.15 -8.77 -6.22
N HIS A 6 15.42 -9.61 -7.22
CA HIS A 6 14.55 -9.76 -8.39
C HIS A 6 14.06 -11.20 -8.51
N LYS A 7 12.75 -11.36 -8.73
CA LYS A 7 12.08 -12.66 -8.98
C LYS A 7 11.25 -12.58 -10.24
N ILE A 8 11.21 -13.67 -11.00
CA ILE A 8 10.28 -13.80 -12.13
C ILE A 8 8.96 -14.31 -11.57
N VAL A 9 7.88 -13.57 -11.82
CA VAL A 9 6.51 -13.96 -11.48
C VAL A 9 5.65 -13.73 -12.72
N ASN A 10 4.93 -14.76 -13.18
CA ASN A 10 4.10 -14.71 -14.38
C ASN A 10 4.84 -14.13 -15.62
N GLY A 11 6.11 -14.52 -15.80
CA GLY A 11 6.95 -14.05 -16.91
C GLY A 11 7.50 -12.63 -16.77
N LYS A 12 7.19 -11.89 -15.68
CA LYS A 12 7.67 -10.52 -15.43
C LYS A 12 8.76 -10.49 -14.36
N LEU A 13 9.81 -9.69 -14.57
CA LEU A 13 10.85 -9.45 -13.57
C LEU A 13 10.35 -8.47 -12.50
N LEU A 14 10.14 -8.94 -11.27
CA LEU A 14 9.67 -8.16 -10.14
C LEU A 14 10.78 -7.92 -9.13
N GLN A 15 10.97 -6.65 -8.77
CA GLN A 15 11.83 -6.26 -7.65
C GLN A 15 11.11 -6.53 -6.32
N THR A 16 11.64 -7.42 -5.48
CA THR A 16 11.02 -7.89 -4.23
C THR A 16 11.11 -6.87 -3.08
N ASP A 17 12.04 -5.92 -3.15
CA ASP A 17 12.25 -4.85 -2.17
C ASP A 17 11.81 -3.49 -2.69
N LYS A 18 10.88 -3.45 -3.66
CA LYS A 18 10.42 -2.21 -4.28
C LYS A 18 9.87 -1.25 -3.22
N ARG A 19 10.43 -0.05 -3.16
CA ARG A 19 10.01 1.06 -2.29
C ARG A 19 8.91 1.88 -2.93
N PHE A 20 8.09 2.54 -2.12
CA PHE A 20 6.98 3.37 -2.60
C PHE A 20 7.46 4.52 -3.49
N SER A 21 8.63 5.10 -3.17
CA SER A 21 9.25 6.16 -3.97
C SER A 21 9.60 5.72 -5.39
N GLN A 22 9.79 4.41 -5.63
CA GLN A 22 10.10 3.84 -6.94
C GLN A 22 8.85 3.60 -7.80
N LEU A 23 7.64 3.78 -7.27
CA LEU A 23 6.42 3.75 -8.07
C LEU A 23 6.32 4.98 -8.99
N LYS A 24 5.57 4.88 -10.09
CA LYS A 24 5.27 6.05 -10.93
C LYS A 24 4.43 7.06 -10.15
N THR A 25 4.59 8.36 -10.42
CA THR A 25 3.84 9.43 -9.73
C THR A 25 2.33 9.18 -9.73
N LYS A 26 1.75 8.86 -10.90
CA LYS A 26 0.33 8.54 -11.03
C LYS A 26 -0.12 7.34 -10.16
N GLN A 27 0.75 6.34 -9.99
CA GLN A 27 0.44 5.19 -9.12
C GLN A 27 0.44 5.60 -7.65
N ARG A 28 1.41 6.42 -7.22
CA ARG A 28 1.48 6.94 -5.85
C ARG A 28 0.26 7.79 -5.52
N GLU A 29 -0.12 8.70 -6.40
CA GLU A 29 -1.33 9.53 -6.24
C GLU A 29 -2.59 8.67 -6.13
N LYS A 30 -2.72 7.65 -6.99
CA LYS A 30 -3.84 6.70 -6.94
C LYS A 30 -3.89 5.96 -5.59
N ILE A 31 -2.74 5.49 -5.10
CA ILE A 31 -2.67 4.83 -3.79
C ILE A 31 -3.00 5.80 -2.65
N TYR A 32 -2.53 7.04 -2.70
CA TYR A 32 -2.90 8.04 -1.68
C TYR A 32 -4.40 8.35 -1.69
N LYS A 33 -5.01 8.43 -2.86
CA LYS A 33 -6.47 8.57 -2.98
C LYS A 33 -7.19 7.38 -2.32
N TRP A 34 -6.74 6.15 -2.56
CA TRP A 34 -7.31 4.98 -1.90
C TRP A 34 -7.08 4.95 -0.40
N MET A 35 -5.91 5.40 0.08
CA MET A 35 -5.66 5.54 1.52
C MET A 35 -6.69 6.44 2.19
N TYR A 36 -7.04 7.55 1.53
CA TYR A 36 -8.07 8.46 2.01
C TYR A 36 -9.46 7.81 1.96
N GLU A 37 -9.86 7.25 0.81
CA GLU A 37 -11.17 6.63 0.62
C GLU A 37 -11.44 5.47 1.60
N GLU A 38 -10.48 4.57 1.78
CA GLU A 38 -10.65 3.41 2.68
C GLU A 38 -10.65 3.83 4.16
N THR A 39 -9.85 4.85 4.51
CA THR A 39 -9.90 5.41 5.88
C THR A 39 -11.23 6.09 6.14
N LEU A 40 -11.75 6.84 5.17
CA LEU A 40 -13.05 7.49 5.26
C LEU A 40 -14.16 6.46 5.37
N HIS A 41 -14.14 5.40 4.56
CA HIS A 41 -15.10 4.30 4.62
C HIS A 41 -15.07 3.61 5.99
N TYR A 42 -13.88 3.32 6.52
CA TYR A 42 -13.72 2.79 7.87
C TYR A 42 -14.31 3.74 8.93
N TYR A 43 -14.01 5.04 8.83
CA TYR A 43 -14.52 6.05 9.74
C TYR A 43 -16.04 6.17 9.70
N MET A 44 -16.66 6.17 8.51
CA MET A 44 -18.11 6.25 8.36
C MET A 44 -18.82 5.04 9.00
N ASN A 45 -18.21 3.85 8.94
CA ASN A 45 -18.77 2.63 9.52
C ASN A 45 -18.55 2.50 11.02
N LYS A 46 -17.44 3.01 11.55
CA LYS A 46 -17.03 2.82 12.97
C LYS A 46 -17.13 4.08 13.81
N HIS A 47 -17.38 5.24 13.19
CA HIS A 47 -17.31 6.59 13.76
C HIS A 47 -16.03 6.87 14.55
N LYS A 48 -14.94 6.19 14.20
CA LYS A 48 -13.63 6.25 14.88
C LYS A 48 -12.51 6.07 13.87
N MET A 49 -11.41 6.80 14.09
CA MET A 49 -10.20 6.62 13.29
C MET A 49 -9.53 5.26 13.58
N PRO A 50 -8.89 4.63 12.59
CA PRO A 50 -8.13 3.40 12.79
C PRO A 50 -6.83 3.68 13.57
N TYR A 51 -6.54 2.82 14.55
CA TYR A 51 -5.30 2.84 15.34
C TYR A 51 -4.76 1.41 15.50
N GLY A 52 -3.48 1.28 15.85
CA GLY A 52 -2.85 -0.03 16.11
C GLY A 52 -3.24 -1.10 15.08
N LYS A 53 -3.88 -2.19 15.55
CA LYS A 53 -4.33 -3.31 14.72
C LYS A 53 -5.42 -2.95 13.70
N GLN A 54 -6.24 -1.93 13.96
CA GLN A 54 -7.29 -1.52 13.02
C GLN A 54 -6.73 -0.87 11.75
N CYS A 55 -5.50 -0.32 11.82
CA CYS A 55 -4.81 0.16 10.62
C CYS A 55 -4.59 -0.96 9.60
N SER A 56 -4.34 -2.21 10.04
CA SER A 56 -4.18 -3.34 9.13
C SER A 56 -5.43 -3.59 8.30
N ILE A 57 -6.63 -3.47 8.89
CA ILE A 57 -7.90 -3.65 8.16
C ILE A 57 -8.01 -2.67 6.99
N VAL A 58 -7.66 -1.41 7.22
CA VAL A 58 -7.69 -0.39 6.16
C VAL A 58 -6.60 -0.65 5.12
N VAL A 59 -5.40 -1.05 5.57
CA VAL A 59 -4.28 -1.37 4.68
C VAL A 59 -4.59 -2.59 3.80
N ASP A 60 -5.28 -3.61 4.32
CA ASP A 60 -5.71 -4.78 3.57
C ASP A 60 -6.63 -4.37 2.40
N ALA A 61 -7.65 -3.55 2.68
CA ALA A 61 -8.56 -3.04 1.65
C ALA A 61 -7.84 -2.18 0.59
N ILE A 62 -6.87 -1.35 0.99
CA ILE A 62 -6.04 -0.59 0.05
C ILE A 62 -5.20 -1.55 -0.81
N TYR A 63 -4.66 -2.60 -0.20
CA TYR A 63 -3.80 -3.55 -0.88
C TYR A 63 -4.54 -4.41 -1.90
N ASP A 64 -5.79 -4.76 -1.63
CA ASP A 64 -6.66 -5.43 -2.61
C ASP A 64 -6.82 -4.58 -3.88
N ARG A 65 -7.12 -3.29 -3.74
CA ARG A 65 -7.19 -2.35 -4.88
C ARG A 65 -5.86 -2.21 -5.64
N ILE A 66 -4.73 -2.34 -4.93
CA ILE A 66 -3.38 -2.31 -5.53
C ILE A 66 -3.15 -3.56 -6.39
N ILE A 67 -3.56 -4.74 -5.90
CA ILE A 67 -3.48 -6.01 -6.63
C ILE A 67 -4.36 -5.94 -7.88
N GLU A 68 -5.61 -5.49 -7.75
CA GLU A 68 -6.56 -5.33 -8.86
C GLU A 68 -6.03 -4.38 -9.94
N ALA A 69 -5.29 -3.35 -9.57
CA ALA A 69 -4.66 -2.43 -10.52
C ALA A 69 -3.30 -2.93 -11.06
N GLU A 70 -2.92 -4.17 -10.76
CA GLU A 70 -1.66 -4.82 -11.13
C GLU A 70 -0.41 -4.02 -10.72
N ILE A 71 -0.49 -3.27 -9.61
CA ILE A 71 0.63 -2.48 -9.10
C ILE A 71 1.44 -3.35 -8.15
N TRP A 72 2.57 -3.87 -8.62
CA TRP A 72 3.48 -4.60 -7.73
C TRP A 72 4.20 -3.67 -6.75
N ILE A 73 3.95 -3.85 -5.45
CA ILE A 73 4.65 -3.24 -4.31
C ILE A 73 4.48 -4.13 -3.07
N PRO A 74 5.50 -4.30 -2.19
CA PRO A 74 5.35 -5.10 -0.99
C PRO A 74 4.32 -4.52 -0.01
N TYR A 75 3.49 -5.37 0.57
CA TYR A 75 2.48 -4.99 1.57
C TYR A 75 3.04 -4.12 2.70
N LYS A 76 4.19 -4.51 3.28
CA LYS A 76 4.84 -3.79 4.38
C LYS A 76 5.18 -2.35 4.02
N GLU A 77 5.49 -2.09 2.76
CA GLU A 77 5.76 -0.74 2.27
C GLU A 77 4.47 0.10 2.29
N ILE A 78 3.33 -0.45 1.87
CA ILE A 78 2.03 0.23 1.94
C ILE A 78 1.63 0.50 3.39
N GLN A 79 1.79 -0.48 4.28
CA GLN A 79 1.52 -0.30 5.71
C GLN A 79 2.37 0.83 6.30
N TYR A 80 3.68 0.87 5.98
CA TYR A 80 4.58 1.93 6.44
C TYR A 80 4.14 3.31 5.92
N GLN A 81 3.82 3.43 4.63
CA GLN A 81 3.39 4.70 4.04
C GLN A 81 2.06 5.18 4.61
N TYR A 82 1.12 4.26 4.86
CA TYR A 82 -0.17 4.58 5.48
C TYR A 82 0.01 5.17 6.88
N ILE A 83 0.78 4.49 7.74
CA ILE A 83 1.06 4.96 9.10
C ILE A 83 1.76 6.31 9.06
N LYS A 84 2.77 6.47 8.19
CA LYS A 84 3.50 7.74 8.02
C LYS A 84 2.57 8.88 7.61
N LYS A 85 1.63 8.65 6.67
CA LYS A 85 0.68 9.65 6.19
C LYS A 85 -0.45 9.98 7.17
N LYS A 86 -0.80 9.05 8.05
CA LYS A 86 -1.81 9.27 9.09
C LYS A 86 -1.29 10.12 10.25
N THR A 87 0.03 10.07 10.49
CA THR A 87 0.68 10.76 11.62
C THR A 87 1.24 12.14 11.24
N ASN A 88 1.56 12.37 9.95
CA ASN A 88 1.99 13.67 9.41
C ASN A 88 0.80 14.48 8.90
#